data_AF-A0A821DDV1-F1
#
_entry.id   AF-A0A821DDV1-F1
#
_cell.length_a   1.000
_cell.length_b   1.000
_cell.length_c   1.000
_cell.angle_alpha   90.00
_cell.angle_beta   90.00
_cell.angle_gamma   90.00
#
_symmetry.space_group_name_H-M   'P 1'
#
loop_
_entity.id
_entity.type
_entity.pdbx_description
1 polymer ?
#
loop_
_entity_poly.entity_id
_entity_poly.type
_entity_poly.pdbx_seq_one_letter_code
_entity_poly.pdbx_strand_id
1 'polypeptide(L)'
;MSTNSIKSTRCLSSSTITLFNFTDSTSSVNDWIEISDTERDVGKSKGVLVEQKTQKFQRAIFFSLLNPQPNGAAFAGVAYHKKSFDLSSFTGLQLSVRAQGENFIYKVILRHHNEESSLQPSYEIFFELPKNEPTEQYLSFNDFKPYSRGKPLDPNTTPPLDRTNITSIGLQIVGGVYSPIKQHGTSSLEIDSISAVTCE
;
A
#
# COMPACT_ATOMS: atom_id res chain seq x y z
N MET A 1 17.54 -11.77 -2.80
CA MET A 1 17.47 -10.30 -2.70
C MET A 1 16.75 -9.98 -1.41
N SER A 2 17.38 -9.26 -0.47
CA SER A 2 16.69 -8.85 0.75
C SER A 2 15.63 -7.83 0.37
N THR A 3 14.36 -8.10 0.67
CA THR A 3 13.36 -7.05 0.73
C THR A 3 13.69 -6.23 1.97
N ASN A 4 14.50 -5.19 1.83
CA ASN A 4 14.75 -4.24 2.92
C ASN A 4 13.45 -3.45 3.12
N SER A 5 12.61 -3.88 4.07
CA SER A 5 11.48 -3.10 4.52
C SER A 5 12.00 -1.76 5.06
N ILE A 6 11.40 -0.66 4.61
CA ILE A 6 11.68 0.65 5.18
C ILE A 6 11.11 0.66 6.59
N LYS A 7 11.96 1.03 7.56
CA LYS A 7 11.54 1.23 8.95
C LYS A 7 10.83 2.56 9.10
N SER A 8 9.92 2.63 10.08
CA SER A 8 9.16 3.84 10.42
C SER A 8 10.03 5.10 10.43
N THR A 9 9.67 6.05 9.58
CA THR A 9 10.32 7.37 9.46
C THR A 9 9.22 8.41 9.30
N ARG A 10 9.26 9.47 10.10
CA ARG A 10 8.34 10.60 9.98
C ARG A 10 8.98 11.72 9.15
N CYS A 11 8.20 12.34 8.26
CA CYS A 11 8.63 13.54 7.55
C CYS A 11 8.16 14.81 8.29
N LEU A 12 9.05 15.81 8.36
CA LEU A 12 8.68 17.18 8.70
C LEU A 12 8.49 17.93 7.38
N SER A 13 7.23 18.03 6.94
CA SER A 13 6.90 18.46 5.58
C SER A 13 6.79 19.98 5.45
N SER A 14 7.34 20.56 4.37
CA SER A 14 7.14 21.97 4.01
C SER A 14 5.91 22.21 3.13
N SER A 15 5.42 21.16 2.45
CA SER A 15 4.17 21.15 1.68
C SER A 15 3.43 19.82 1.87
N THR A 16 2.11 19.84 1.92
CA THR A 16 1.26 18.65 2.12
C THR A 16 -0.08 18.81 1.40
N ILE A 17 -0.52 17.75 0.73
CA ILE A 17 -1.90 17.56 0.30
C ILE A 17 -2.43 16.22 0.80
N THR A 18 -3.61 16.24 1.42
CA THR A 18 -4.26 15.00 1.84
C THR A 18 -4.99 14.35 0.67
N LEU A 19 -4.60 13.13 0.32
CA LEU A 19 -5.21 12.35 -0.76
C LEU A 19 -6.45 11.63 -0.25
N PHE A 20 -6.34 11.03 0.94
CA PHE A 20 -7.42 10.31 1.62
C PHE A 20 -7.40 10.69 3.10
N ASN A 21 -8.49 11.29 3.59
CA ASN A 21 -8.69 11.58 5.00
C ASN A 21 -9.83 10.71 5.53
N PHE A 22 -9.52 9.57 6.15
CA PHE A 22 -10.53 8.66 6.67
C PHE A 22 -11.09 9.09 8.03
N THR A 23 -10.54 10.14 8.64
CA THR A 23 -11.09 10.77 9.85
C THR A 23 -12.20 11.77 9.54
N ASP A 24 -12.32 12.21 8.28
CA ASP A 24 -13.41 13.07 7.82
C ASP A 24 -14.71 12.27 7.72
N SER A 25 -15.76 12.76 8.36
CA SER A 25 -17.09 12.14 8.38
C SER A 25 -17.76 11.97 7.00
N THR A 26 -17.28 12.69 5.99
CA THR A 26 -17.73 12.63 4.59
C THR A 26 -16.91 11.68 3.73
N SER A 27 -15.78 11.18 4.24
CA SER A 27 -14.97 10.20 3.54
C SER A 27 -15.67 8.84 3.47
N SER A 28 -15.29 8.04 2.48
CA SER A 28 -15.83 6.70 2.27
C SER A 28 -14.77 5.79 1.65
N VAL A 29 -14.90 4.48 1.92
CA VAL A 29 -14.06 3.42 1.37
C VAL A 29 -14.68 2.75 0.12
N ASN A 30 -15.88 3.14 -0.31
CA ASN A 30 -16.64 2.46 -1.37
C ASN A 30 -15.95 2.46 -2.75
N ASP A 31 -15.04 3.40 -2.97
CA ASP A 31 -14.28 3.52 -4.22
C ASP A 31 -12.99 2.68 -4.22
N TRP A 32 -12.71 1.96 -3.12
CA TRP A 32 -11.62 1.01 -3.02
C TRP A 32 -12.12 -0.39 -3.37
N ILE A 33 -11.43 -1.04 -4.30
CA ILE A 33 -11.73 -2.41 -4.72
C ILE A 33 -10.71 -3.38 -4.15
N GLU A 34 -11.13 -4.62 -3.93
CA GLU A 34 -10.20 -5.68 -3.53
C GLU A 34 -9.27 -6.06 -4.69
N ILE A 35 -7.98 -6.24 -4.37
CA ILE A 35 -6.94 -6.79 -5.25
C ILE A 35 -6.15 -7.86 -4.47
N SER A 36 -6.66 -9.09 -4.49
CA SER A 36 -6.10 -10.25 -3.76
C SER A 36 -5.68 -11.36 -4.73
N ASP A 37 -4.91 -12.33 -4.23
CA ASP A 37 -4.42 -13.45 -5.05
C ASP A 37 -5.53 -14.35 -5.61
N THR A 38 -6.78 -14.19 -5.16
CA THR A 38 -8.00 -14.87 -5.65
C THR A 38 -8.33 -14.58 -7.11
N GLU A 39 -7.69 -13.62 -7.75
CA GLU A 39 -7.70 -13.48 -9.22
C GLU A 39 -7.02 -14.67 -9.93
N ARG A 40 -6.35 -15.55 -9.19
CA ARG A 40 -5.73 -16.78 -9.67
C ARG A 40 -6.44 -17.99 -9.10
N ASP A 41 -6.53 -19.07 -9.85
CA ASP A 41 -7.22 -20.31 -9.45
C ASP A 41 -6.74 -20.91 -8.11
N VAL A 42 -5.49 -20.64 -7.73
CA VAL A 42 -4.86 -21.13 -6.50
C VAL A 42 -4.89 -20.12 -5.35
N GLY A 43 -5.40 -18.92 -5.59
CA GLY A 43 -5.49 -17.83 -4.62
C GLY A 43 -6.52 -18.10 -3.53
N LYS A 44 -6.17 -17.76 -2.29
CA LYS A 44 -6.99 -18.04 -1.11
C LYS A 44 -6.96 -16.89 -0.09
N SER A 45 -6.21 -15.83 -0.39
CA SER A 45 -6.10 -14.66 0.48
C SER A 45 -7.27 -13.72 0.23
N LYS A 46 -7.62 -12.91 1.23
CA LYS A 46 -8.75 -11.98 1.16
C LYS A 46 -8.35 -10.64 1.73
N GLY A 47 -8.74 -9.57 1.04
CA GLY A 47 -8.57 -8.19 1.47
C GLY A 47 -9.92 -7.47 1.47
N VAL A 48 -10.17 -6.66 2.50
CA VAL A 48 -11.33 -5.76 2.51
C VAL A 48 -10.98 -4.47 3.25
N LEU A 49 -11.35 -3.34 2.66
CA LEU A 49 -11.29 -2.03 3.32
C LEU A 49 -12.68 -1.69 3.82
N VAL A 50 -12.82 -1.46 5.12
CA VAL A 50 -14.10 -1.08 5.73
C VAL A 50 -13.95 0.22 6.51
N GLU A 51 -15.04 0.96 6.63
CA GLU A 51 -15.11 2.12 7.50
C GLU A 51 -15.41 1.68 8.93
N GLN A 52 -14.62 2.17 9.89
CA GLN A 52 -14.95 2.12 11.31
C GLN A 52 -15.38 3.51 11.74
N LYS A 53 -16.65 3.65 12.11
CA LYS A 53 -17.24 4.93 12.53
C LYS A 53 -17.91 4.79 13.88
N THR A 54 -17.65 5.75 14.75
CA THR A 54 -18.36 5.96 16.02
C THR A 54 -18.90 7.38 16.06
N GLN A 55 -19.57 7.75 17.15
CA GLN A 55 -19.98 9.15 17.37
C GLN A 55 -18.79 10.11 17.55
N LYS A 56 -17.58 9.60 17.85
CA LYS A 56 -16.42 10.42 18.21
C LYS A 56 -15.28 10.41 17.19
N PHE A 57 -15.19 9.37 16.36
CA PHE A 57 -14.13 9.23 15.37
C PHE A 57 -14.54 8.34 14.22
N GLN A 58 -13.82 8.49 13.10
CA GLN A 58 -13.87 7.62 11.94
C GLN A 58 -12.46 7.25 11.51
N ARG A 59 -12.28 6.07 10.89
CA ARG A 59 -11.07 5.65 10.18
C ARG A 59 -11.41 4.57 9.16
N ALA A 60 -10.46 4.26 8.28
CA ALA A 60 -10.53 3.03 7.49
C ALA A 60 -9.78 1.90 8.20
N ILE A 61 -10.26 0.67 8.02
CA ILE A 61 -9.57 -0.55 8.43
C ILE A 61 -9.43 -1.45 7.22
N PHE A 62 -8.19 -1.72 6.83
CA PHE A 62 -7.86 -2.76 5.87
C PHE A 62 -7.69 -4.08 6.62
N PHE A 63 -8.69 -4.95 6.54
CA PHE A 63 -8.59 -6.33 7.02
C PHE A 63 -7.99 -7.23 5.96
N SER A 64 -7.11 -8.12 6.40
CA SER A 64 -6.42 -9.06 5.53
C SER A 64 -6.41 -10.47 6.14
N LEU A 65 -6.67 -11.45 5.29
CA LEU A 65 -6.38 -12.87 5.50
C LEU A 65 -5.33 -13.27 4.46
N LEU A 66 -4.11 -13.56 4.92
CA LEU A 66 -3.08 -14.17 4.10
C LEU A 66 -3.14 -15.69 4.22
N ASN A 67 -3.32 -16.36 3.09
CA ASN A 67 -3.32 -17.81 3.01
C ASN A 67 -2.29 -18.28 1.96
N PRO A 68 -1.00 -18.34 2.34
CA PRO A 68 0.07 -18.68 1.41
C PRO A 68 -0.04 -20.09 0.82
N GLN A 69 0.33 -20.18 -0.46
CA GLN A 69 0.65 -21.46 -1.08
C GLN A 69 1.87 -22.12 -0.42
N PRO A 70 2.15 -23.42 -0.65
CA PRO A 70 3.31 -24.10 -0.06
C PRO A 70 4.66 -23.44 -0.34
N ASN A 71 4.79 -22.70 -1.45
CA ASN A 71 5.98 -21.93 -1.80
C ASN A 71 6.05 -20.53 -1.14
N GLY A 72 5.06 -20.17 -0.32
CA GLY A 72 4.91 -18.86 0.33
C GLY A 72 4.28 -17.77 -0.53
N ALA A 73 3.78 -18.09 -1.73
CA ALA A 73 3.09 -17.11 -2.56
C ALA A 73 1.68 -16.84 -2.03
N ALA A 74 1.45 -15.59 -1.63
CA ALA A 74 0.15 -15.02 -1.35
C ALA A 74 0.20 -13.49 -1.36
N PHE A 75 -0.95 -12.86 -1.58
CA PHE A 75 -1.16 -11.46 -1.26
C PHE A 75 -2.65 -11.15 -1.04
N ALA A 76 -2.93 -10.21 -0.15
CA ALA A 76 -4.25 -9.61 0.03
C ALA A 76 -4.10 -8.10 -0.06
N GLY A 77 -4.99 -7.42 -0.78
CA GLY A 77 -4.86 -5.99 -0.98
C GLY A 77 -6.15 -5.31 -1.39
N VAL A 78 -6.07 -3.98 -1.45
CA VAL A 78 -7.13 -3.09 -1.92
C VAL A 78 -6.50 -1.96 -2.73
N ALA A 79 -7.23 -1.40 -3.68
CA ALA A 79 -6.75 -0.29 -4.49
C ALA A 79 -7.86 0.70 -4.85
N TYR A 80 -7.47 1.96 -4.98
CA TYR A 80 -8.31 3.07 -5.41
C TYR A 80 -7.98 3.44 -6.86
N HIS A 81 -9.01 3.52 -7.72
CA HIS A 81 -8.87 3.78 -9.17
C HIS A 81 -9.77 4.91 -9.70
N LYS A 82 -10.46 5.65 -8.83
CA LYS A 82 -11.53 6.57 -9.28
C LYS A 82 -11.03 7.94 -9.74
N LYS A 83 -9.85 8.36 -9.30
CA LYS A 83 -9.28 9.67 -9.64
C LYS A 83 -7.80 9.53 -9.94
N SER A 84 -7.31 10.41 -10.80
CA SER A 84 -5.88 10.61 -11.00
C SER A 84 -5.34 11.71 -10.08
N PHE A 85 -4.04 11.63 -9.79
CA PHE A 85 -3.31 12.59 -8.98
C PHE A 85 -2.04 13.03 -9.70
N ASP A 86 -1.81 14.33 -9.77
CA ASP A 86 -0.50 14.90 -10.06
C ASP A 86 0.26 15.06 -8.74
N LEU A 87 1.25 14.18 -8.54
CA LEU A 87 2.12 14.15 -7.36
C LEU A 87 3.55 14.62 -7.68
N SER A 88 3.76 15.26 -8.84
CA SER A 88 5.09 15.64 -9.33
C SER A 88 5.84 16.61 -8.41
N SER A 89 5.11 17.46 -7.68
CA SER A 89 5.66 18.45 -6.74
C SER A 89 6.03 17.90 -5.36
N PHE A 90 5.71 16.64 -5.06
CA PHE A 90 5.93 16.02 -3.75
C PHE A 90 7.11 15.06 -3.77
N THR A 91 7.68 14.74 -2.61
CA THR A 91 8.83 13.82 -2.50
C THR A 91 8.42 12.41 -2.08
N GLY A 92 7.25 12.26 -1.45
CA GLY A 92 6.73 10.95 -1.07
C GLY A 92 5.31 10.98 -0.55
N LEU A 93 4.87 9.83 -0.06
CA LEU A 93 3.62 9.66 0.67
C LEU A 93 3.90 9.62 2.17
N GLN A 94 2.97 10.16 2.97
CA GLN A 94 2.93 9.94 4.41
C GLN A 94 1.62 9.27 4.80
N LEU A 95 1.73 8.15 5.51
CA LEU A 95 0.62 7.33 5.97
C LEU A 95 0.50 7.46 7.49
N SER A 96 -0.69 7.82 7.99
CA SER A 96 -1.01 7.79 9.40
C SER A 96 -1.77 6.51 9.71
N VAL A 97 -1.10 5.55 10.35
CA VAL A 97 -1.55 4.15 10.38
C VAL A 97 -1.22 3.44 11.70
N ARG A 98 -1.91 2.32 11.95
CA ARG A 98 -1.59 1.38 13.04
C ARG A 98 -1.85 -0.05 12.57
N ALA A 99 -0.84 -0.92 12.71
CA ALA A 99 -0.95 -2.33 12.36
C ALA A 99 -1.27 -3.21 13.58
N GLN A 100 -2.16 -4.18 13.40
CA GLN A 100 -2.48 -5.21 14.39
C GLN A 100 -2.55 -6.61 13.76
N GLY A 101 -2.50 -7.64 14.60
CA GLY A 101 -2.61 -9.05 14.20
C GLY A 101 -1.26 -9.75 14.07
N GLU A 102 -1.12 -10.56 13.03
CA GLU A 102 0.01 -11.49 12.85
C GLU A 102 1.11 -10.95 11.93
N ASN A 103 0.79 -9.97 11.09
CA ASN A 103 1.61 -9.49 9.99
C ASN A 103 1.80 -7.97 10.03
N PHE A 104 3.02 -7.52 9.72
CA PHE A 104 3.48 -6.14 9.92
C PHE A 104 4.24 -5.56 8.74
N ILE A 105 4.49 -6.34 7.69
CA ILE A 105 5.12 -5.88 6.45
C ILE A 105 4.04 -5.68 5.40
N TYR A 106 3.86 -4.42 5.04
CA TYR A 106 2.91 -3.96 4.04
C TYR A 106 3.68 -3.41 2.84
N LYS A 107 2.96 -3.18 1.74
CA LYS A 107 3.45 -2.37 0.64
C LYS A 107 2.39 -1.41 0.12
N VAL A 108 2.87 -0.25 -0.33
CA VAL A 108 2.10 0.64 -1.20
C VAL A 108 2.42 0.27 -2.65
N ILE A 109 1.40 0.25 -3.48
CA ILE A 109 1.48 0.00 -4.91
C ILE A 109 0.98 1.25 -5.64
N LEU A 110 1.74 1.77 -6.59
CA LEU A 110 1.34 2.86 -7.46
C LEU A 110 1.29 2.40 -8.91
N ARG A 111 0.28 2.88 -9.64
CA ARG A 111 0.24 2.83 -11.10
C ARG A 111 -0.12 4.18 -11.67
N HIS A 112 0.32 4.41 -12.89
CA HIS A 112 0.10 5.64 -13.64
C HIS A 112 -0.61 5.36 -14.96
N HIS A 113 -1.14 6.39 -15.60
CA HIS A 113 -1.63 6.33 -16.98
C HIS A 113 -2.76 5.31 -17.24
N ASN A 114 -3.55 4.98 -16.22
CA ASN A 114 -4.59 3.94 -16.25
C ASN A 114 -4.03 2.56 -16.64
N GLU A 115 -2.77 2.31 -16.32
CA GLU A 115 -2.19 0.99 -16.38
C GLU A 115 -2.86 0.13 -15.29
N GLU A 116 -3.68 -0.82 -15.72
CA GLU A 116 -4.45 -1.69 -14.82
C GLU A 116 -4.15 -3.18 -15.05
N SER A 117 -3.40 -3.50 -16.11
CA SER A 117 -3.14 -4.90 -16.45
C SER A 117 -1.95 -5.45 -15.68
N SER A 118 -2.01 -6.74 -15.34
CA SER A 118 -0.86 -7.51 -14.84
C SER A 118 0.32 -7.61 -15.83
N LEU A 119 0.22 -6.98 -17.00
CA LEU A 119 1.25 -6.90 -18.04
C LEU A 119 2.05 -5.60 -17.94
N GLN A 120 1.51 -4.56 -17.31
CA GLN A 120 2.22 -3.31 -17.06
C GLN A 120 2.93 -3.37 -15.70
N PRO A 121 4.07 -2.66 -15.55
CA PRO A 121 4.74 -2.54 -14.26
C PRO A 121 3.83 -1.91 -13.21
N SER A 122 3.91 -2.40 -11.97
CA SER A 122 3.51 -1.65 -10.79
C SER A 122 4.76 -1.10 -10.11
N TYR A 123 4.64 0.05 -9.46
CA TYR A 123 5.73 0.60 -8.65
C TYR A 123 5.40 0.33 -7.19
N GLU A 124 6.29 -0.37 -6.50
CA GLU A 124 6.01 -0.89 -5.17
C GLU A 124 7.09 -0.48 -4.17
N ILE A 125 6.66 -0.23 -2.94
CA ILE A 125 7.54 0.04 -1.81
C ILE A 125 7.08 -0.78 -0.61
N PHE A 126 8.01 -1.47 0.03
CA PHE A 126 7.75 -2.31 1.21
C PHE A 126 8.14 -1.56 2.47
N PHE A 127 7.30 -1.65 3.49
CA PHE A 127 7.54 -1.00 4.78
C PHE A 127 7.04 -1.89 5.92
N GLU A 128 7.68 -1.75 7.07
CA GLU A 128 7.38 -2.53 8.26
C GLU A 128 6.89 -1.60 9.36
N LEU A 129 5.76 -1.96 9.98
CA LEU A 129 5.15 -1.18 11.05
C LEU A 129 5.38 -1.83 12.42
N PRO A 130 5.61 -1.03 13.47
CA PRO A 130 5.61 -1.54 14.83
C PRO A 130 4.23 -2.10 15.21
N LYS A 131 4.24 -3.16 16.03
CA LYS A 131 3.01 -3.84 16.45
C LYS A 131 2.18 -2.97 17.39
N ASN A 132 0.92 -2.73 17.01
CA ASN A 132 -0.08 -1.99 17.81
C ASN A 132 0.30 -0.53 18.13
N GLU A 133 1.26 0.05 17.41
CA GLU A 133 1.73 1.42 17.63
C GLU A 133 1.23 2.36 16.52
N PRO A 134 0.55 3.47 16.87
CA PRO A 134 0.26 4.54 15.91
C PRO A 134 1.55 5.08 15.29
N THR A 135 1.59 5.16 13.97
CA THR A 135 2.81 5.45 13.21
C THR A 135 2.52 6.42 12.07
N GLU A 136 3.40 7.41 11.91
CA GLU A 136 3.50 8.22 10.70
C GLU A 136 4.60 7.62 9.81
N GLN A 137 4.22 6.91 8.76
CA GLN A 137 5.14 6.25 7.84
C GLN A 137 5.33 7.10 6.58
N TYR A 138 6.52 7.65 6.42
CA TYR A 138 6.96 8.29 5.17
C TYR A 138 7.49 7.25 4.18
N LEU A 139 7.11 7.40 2.91
CA LEU A 139 7.46 6.54 1.78
C LEU A 139 7.94 7.42 0.63
N SER A 140 9.26 7.53 0.46
CA SER A 140 9.87 8.33 -0.60
C SER A 140 9.54 7.77 -1.98
N PHE A 141 9.18 8.63 -2.93
CA PHE A 141 8.94 8.20 -4.31
C PHE A 141 10.18 7.61 -4.99
N ASN A 142 11.39 7.97 -4.55
CA ASN A 142 12.64 7.42 -5.10
C ASN A 142 12.88 5.94 -4.71
N ASP A 143 12.20 5.48 -3.66
CA ASP A 143 12.36 4.13 -3.12
C ASP A 143 11.36 3.14 -3.75
N PHE A 144 10.36 3.63 -4.48
CA PHE A 144 9.49 2.77 -5.28
C PHE A 144 10.28 2.09 -6.39
N LYS A 145 10.14 0.77 -6.50
CA LYS A 145 10.80 -0.03 -7.54
C LYS A 145 9.75 -0.67 -8.44
N PRO A 146 10.06 -0.91 -9.73
CA PRO A 146 9.13 -1.54 -10.64
C PRO A 146 9.03 -3.05 -10.39
N TYR A 147 7.82 -3.59 -10.48
CA TYR A 147 7.50 -5.00 -10.35
C TYR A 147 6.54 -5.43 -11.45
N SER A 148 6.63 -6.69 -11.87
CA SER A 148 5.59 -7.36 -12.65
C SER A 148 5.21 -8.66 -11.99
N ARG A 149 3.92 -8.81 -11.64
CA ARG A 149 3.38 -10.02 -10.99
C ARG A 149 4.16 -10.44 -9.72
N GLY A 150 4.63 -9.45 -8.96
CA GLY A 150 5.42 -9.62 -7.74
C GLY A 150 6.91 -9.93 -7.96
N LYS A 151 7.40 -9.94 -9.20
CA LYS A 151 8.82 -10.06 -9.52
C LYS A 151 9.44 -8.67 -9.73
N PRO A 152 10.58 -8.33 -9.11
CA PRO A 152 11.30 -7.10 -9.40
C PRO A 152 11.67 -7.03 -10.88
N LEU A 153 11.53 -5.85 -11.48
CA LEU A 153 12.04 -5.53 -12.80
C LEU A 153 13.36 -4.75 -12.68
N ASP A 154 14.16 -4.75 -13.75
CA ASP A 154 15.39 -3.96 -13.79
C ASP A 154 15.06 -2.46 -13.94
N PRO A 155 15.42 -1.61 -12.96
CA PRO A 155 15.11 -0.18 -12.99
C PRO A 155 15.88 0.57 -14.10
N ASN A 156 16.92 -0.01 -14.69
CA ASN A 156 17.66 0.64 -15.79
C ASN A 156 16.97 0.47 -17.16
N THR A 157 16.10 -0.53 -17.28
CA THR A 157 15.40 -0.85 -18.54
C THR A 157 13.88 -0.65 -18.43
N THR A 158 13.37 -0.43 -17.23
CA THR A 158 11.96 -0.11 -16.99
C THR A 158 11.79 1.39 -16.84
N PRO A 159 10.81 2.02 -17.52
CA PRO A 159 10.49 3.42 -17.29
C PRO A 159 10.30 3.73 -15.80
N PRO A 160 10.64 4.95 -15.34
CA PRO A 160 10.41 5.34 -13.95
C PRO A 160 8.92 5.62 -13.69
N LEU A 161 8.56 5.66 -12.41
CA LEU A 161 7.24 6.11 -11.97
C LEU A 161 6.99 7.55 -12.46
N ASP A 162 6.07 7.70 -13.41
CA ASP A 162 5.52 9.01 -13.77
C ASP A 162 4.53 9.46 -12.70
N ARG A 163 4.90 10.51 -11.97
CA ARG A 163 4.11 11.06 -10.86
C ARG A 163 3.12 12.12 -11.30
N THR A 164 3.17 12.56 -12.56
CA THR A 164 2.26 13.60 -13.08
C THR A 164 0.83 13.08 -13.26
N ASN A 165 0.65 11.75 -13.30
CA ASN A 165 -0.65 11.13 -13.51
C ASN A 165 -0.73 9.74 -12.84
N ILE A 166 -0.69 9.72 -11.52
CA ILE A 166 -0.94 8.52 -10.71
C ILE A 166 -2.43 8.20 -10.77
N THR A 167 -2.78 7.03 -11.29
CA THR A 167 -4.18 6.60 -11.50
C THR A 167 -4.61 5.49 -10.55
N SER A 168 -3.66 4.84 -9.87
CA SER A 168 -3.96 3.83 -8.86
C SER A 168 -3.07 3.98 -7.64
N ILE A 169 -3.68 3.88 -6.46
CA ILE A 169 -3.00 3.78 -5.17
C ILE A 169 -3.54 2.55 -4.46
N GLY A 170 -2.66 1.59 -4.18
CA GLY A 170 -2.98 0.32 -3.56
C GLY A 170 -2.26 0.09 -2.25
N LEU A 171 -2.91 -0.64 -1.35
CA LEU A 171 -2.37 -1.16 -0.10
C LEU A 171 -2.42 -2.68 -0.16
N GLN A 172 -1.31 -3.34 0.16
CA GLN A 172 -1.23 -4.79 0.10
C GLN A 172 -0.36 -5.35 1.21
N ILE A 173 -0.74 -6.54 1.67
CA ILE A 173 0.08 -7.39 2.51
C ILE A 173 0.51 -8.62 1.70
N VAL A 174 1.72 -9.12 1.91
CA VAL A 174 2.33 -10.15 1.06
C VAL A 174 2.80 -11.35 1.86
N GLY A 175 2.60 -12.56 1.34
CA GLY A 175 3.08 -13.81 1.97
C GLY A 175 4.60 -13.99 1.91
N GLY A 176 5.28 -13.30 0.99
CA GLY A 176 6.74 -13.22 0.97
C GLY A 176 7.44 -14.35 0.19
N VAL A 177 6.88 -14.89 -0.90
CA VAL A 177 7.52 -15.93 -1.75
C VAL A 177 9.00 -15.63 -2.07
N TYR A 178 9.33 -14.38 -2.40
CA TYR A 178 10.70 -13.93 -2.71
C TYR A 178 11.44 -13.29 -1.51
N SER A 179 10.85 -13.34 -0.32
CA SER A 179 11.39 -12.78 0.92
C SER A 179 11.78 -13.89 1.90
N PRO A 180 12.79 -13.68 2.75
CA PRO A 180 13.03 -14.55 3.91
C PRO A 180 11.90 -14.49 4.95
N ILE A 181 11.15 -13.38 4.99
CA ILE A 181 10.03 -13.21 5.92
C ILE A 181 8.76 -13.78 5.29
N LYS A 182 8.13 -14.73 5.97
CA LYS A 182 6.92 -15.42 5.52
C LYS A 182 5.74 -15.02 6.39
N GLN A 183 4.79 -14.30 5.79
CA GLN A 183 3.59 -13.78 6.45
C GLN A 183 2.38 -14.67 6.15
N HIS A 184 1.52 -14.89 7.14
CA HIS A 184 0.31 -15.72 7.04
C HIS A 184 -0.70 -15.31 8.11
N GLY A 185 -1.94 -15.79 8.00
CA GLY A 185 -2.96 -15.54 9.01
C GLY A 185 -3.64 -14.19 8.82
N THR A 186 -4.16 -13.63 9.91
CA THR A 186 -5.03 -12.45 9.90
C THR A 186 -4.36 -11.21 10.46
N SER A 187 -4.62 -10.07 9.81
CA SER A 187 -4.12 -8.76 10.21
C SER A 187 -5.09 -7.64 9.87
N SER A 188 -4.94 -6.52 10.56
CA SER A 188 -5.62 -5.27 10.22
C SER A 188 -4.63 -4.11 10.17
N LEU A 189 -4.75 -3.29 9.13
CA LEU A 189 -4.11 -1.98 9.05
C LEU A 189 -5.18 -0.91 9.23
N GLU A 190 -5.15 -0.21 10.35
CA GLU A 190 -5.96 0.98 10.57
C GLU A 190 -5.30 2.17 9.90
N ILE A 191 -6.10 3.00 9.23
CA ILE A 191 -5.62 4.10 8.40
C ILE A 191 -6.46 5.33 8.72
N ASP A 192 -5.81 6.34 9.28
CA ASP A 192 -6.43 7.63 9.54
C ASP A 192 -6.29 8.54 8.31
N SER A 193 -5.12 8.55 7.66
CA SER A 193 -4.92 9.31 6.42
C SER A 193 -3.78 8.80 5.54
N ILE A 194 -3.83 9.21 4.27
CA ILE A 194 -2.73 9.11 3.30
C ILE A 194 -2.59 10.48 2.65
N SER A 195 -1.39 11.05 2.71
CA SER A 195 -1.07 12.37 2.17
C SER A 195 0.15 12.31 1.26
N ALA A 196 0.23 13.21 0.28
CA ALA A 196 1.48 13.47 -0.44
C ALA A 196 2.19 14.65 0.23
N VAL A 197 3.49 14.51 0.44
CA VAL A 197 4.30 15.46 1.23
C VAL A 197 5.62 15.77 0.53
N THR A 198 6.12 16.99 0.75
CA THR A 198 7.48 17.40 0.40
C THR A 198 8.32 17.41 1.66
N CYS A 199 9.33 16.56 1.71
CA CYS A 199 10.31 16.46 2.79
C CYS A 199 11.60 17.14 2.36
N GLU A 200 12.16 17.93 3.27
CA GLU A 200 13.47 18.55 3.11
C GLU A 200 14.60 17.60 3.53
#